data_AF-A0A7Z1MMF1-F1
#
_entry.id   AF-A0A7Z1MMF1-F1
#
_cell.length_a   1.000
_cell.length_b   1.000
_cell.length_c   1.000
_cell.angle_alpha   90.00
_cell.angle_beta   90.00
_cell.angle_gamma   90.00
#
_symmetry.space_group_name_H-M   'P 1'
#
loop_
_entity.id
_entity.type
_entity.pdbx_description
1 polymer ?
#
loop_
_entity_poly.entity_id
_entity_poly.type
_entity_poly.pdbx_seq_one_letter_code
_entity_poly.pdbx_strand_id
1 'polypeptide(L)' 'MKIGQVNESDYPLTQKVRITAPIEVEVRGNNQVLKLFVNGKEVEVFRGMSVHLLNAQKEYEKAAF' A
#
# COMPACT_ATOMS: atom_id res chain seq x y z
N MET A 1 -16.34 -32.62 -4.10
CA MET A 1 -16.09 -31.31 -4.75
C MET A 1 -14.60 -31.25 -5.05
N LYS A 2 -14.19 -31.06 -6.30
CA LYS A 2 -12.76 -30.88 -6.62
C LYS A 2 -12.40 -29.43 -6.30
N ILE A 3 -11.46 -29.23 -5.38
CA ILE A 3 -10.88 -27.91 -5.11
C ILE A 3 -10.03 -27.59 -6.34
N GLY A 4 -10.53 -26.71 -7.22
CA GLY A 4 -9.75 -26.21 -8.35
C GLY A 4 -8.66 -25.30 -7.80
N GLN A 5 -7.39 -25.62 -8.05
CA GLN A 5 -6.32 -24.65 -7.85
C GLN A 5 -6.45 -23.58 -8.92
N VAL A 6 -6.69 -22.35 -8.49
CA VAL A 6 -6.63 -21.18 -9.36
C VAL A 6 -5.17 -20.80 -9.50
N ASN A 7 -4.64 -20.86 -10.71
CA ASN A 7 -3.29 -20.40 -10.99
C ASN A 7 -3.35 -18.97 -11.54
N GLU A 8 -2.80 -18.01 -10.81
CA GLU A 8 -2.89 -16.58 -11.14
C GLU A 8 -2.20 -16.25 -12.48
N SER A 9 -1.20 -17.04 -12.89
CA SER A 9 -0.53 -16.90 -14.19
C SER A 9 -1.41 -17.27 -15.38
N ASP A 10 -2.52 -17.96 -15.16
CA ASP A 10 -3.45 -18.34 -16.22
C ASP A 10 -4.32 -17.14 -16.67
N TYR A 11 -4.28 -16.04 -15.91
CA TYR A 11 -4.98 -14.80 -16.24
C TYR A 11 -4.04 -13.80 -16.90
N PRO A 12 -4.41 -13.22 -18.06
CA PRO A 12 -3.57 -12.23 -18.73
C PRO A 12 -3.47 -10.95 -17.90
N LEU A 13 -2.25 -10.49 -17.66
CA LEU A 13 -1.99 -9.19 -17.05
C LEU A 13 -2.47 -8.09 -18.01
N THR A 14 -3.56 -7.41 -17.66
CA THR A 14 -4.15 -6.37 -18.51
C THR A 14 -3.41 -5.05 -18.41
N GLN A 15 -2.96 -4.66 -17.21
CA GLN A 15 -2.27 -3.39 -17.00
C GLN A 15 -1.39 -3.43 -15.75
N LYS A 16 -0.20 -2.85 -15.84
CA LYS A 16 0.66 -2.56 -14.69
C LYS A 16 1.15 -1.12 -14.79
N VAL A 17 0.91 -0.33 -13.75
CA VAL A 17 1.36 1.06 -13.68
C VAL A 17 2.35 1.19 -12.54
N ARG A 18 3.49 1.84 -12.81
CA ARG A 18 4.47 2.21 -11.79
C ARG A 18 4.33 3.70 -11.50
N ILE A 19 3.86 4.04 -10.31
CA ILE A 19 3.72 5.43 -9.88
C ILE A 19 5.03 5.85 -9.21
N THR A 20 5.66 6.91 -9.73
CA THR A 20 6.86 7.52 -9.15
C THR A 20 6.45 8.87 -8.61
N ALA A 21 5.81 8.88 -7.45
CA ALA A 21 5.30 10.07 -6.79
C ALA A 21 5.70 10.04 -5.32
N PRO A 22 5.89 11.20 -4.67
CA PRO A 22 6.05 11.25 -3.23
C PRO A 22 4.77 10.71 -2.57
N ILE A 23 4.97 9.82 -1.59
CA ILE A 23 3.91 9.20 -0.82
C ILE A 23 4.00 9.72 0.61
N GLU A 24 2.88 10.20 1.15
CA GLU A 24 2.78 10.69 2.52
C GLU A 24 1.63 9.98 3.23
N VAL A 25 1.86 9.58 4.49
CA VAL A 25 0.83 8.96 5.33
C VAL A 25 0.53 9.91 6.49
N GLU A 26 -0.68 10.45 6.54
CA GLU A 26 -1.14 11.25 7.66
C GLU A 26 -1.82 10.36 8.70
N VAL A 27 -1.32 10.42 9.94
CA VAL A 27 -1.85 9.67 11.07
C VAL A 27 -2.46 10.65 12.08
N ARG A 28 -3.76 10.55 12.36
CA ARG A 28 -4.41 11.35 13.43
C ARG A 28 -5.12 10.49 14.46
N GLY A 29 -5.20 11.01 15.70
CA GLY A 29 -5.96 10.42 16.80
C GLY A 29 -5.52 9.01 17.18
N ASN A 30 -4.23 8.77 17.44
CA ASN A 30 -3.68 7.44 17.76
C ASN A 30 -4.02 6.37 16.69
N ASN A 31 -3.62 6.56 15.43
CA ASN A 31 -3.85 5.59 14.34
C ASN A 31 -5.33 5.36 13.95
N GLN A 32 -6.26 6.18 14.42
CA GLN A 32 -7.67 6.06 14.05
C GLN A 32 -7.95 6.58 12.64
N VAL A 33 -7.28 7.66 12.24
CA VAL A 33 -7.39 8.23 10.90
C VAL A 33 -6.06 8.06 10.18
N LEU A 34 -6.11 7.36 9.05
CA LEU A 34 -4.97 7.11 8.16
C LEU A 34 -5.34 7.62 6.77
N LYS A 35 -4.77 8.74 6.35
CA LYS A 35 -4.93 9.26 4.98
C LYS A 35 -3.64 9.04 4.21
N LEU A 36 -3.77 8.62 2.94
CA LEU A 36 -2.64 8.48 2.03
C LEU A 36 -2.69 9.62 1.03
N PHE A 37 -1.59 10.34 0.89
CA PHE A 37 -1.41 11.33 -0.15
C PHE A 37 -0.39 10.82 -1.15
N VAL A 38 -0.72 10.90 -2.44
CA VAL A 38 0.17 10.57 -3.54
C VAL A 38 0.27 11.81 -4.42
N ASN A 39 1.48 12.37 -4.54
CA ASN A 39 1.70 13.63 -5.25
C ASN A 39 0.79 14.78 -4.74
N GLY A 40 0.64 14.89 -3.41
CA GLY A 40 -0.20 15.89 -2.75
C GLY A 40 -1.71 15.70 -2.92
N LYS A 41 -2.18 14.62 -3.56
CA LYS A 41 -3.61 14.29 -3.67
C LYS A 41 -3.98 13.20 -2.69
N GLU A 42 -5.06 13.41 -1.94
CA GLU A 42 -5.65 12.37 -1.09
C GLU A 42 -6.17 11.22 -1.97
N VAL A 43 -5.71 10.01 -1.69
CA VAL A 43 -6.14 8.80 -2.38
C VAL A 43 -6.94 7.95 -1.42
N GLU A 44 -8.11 7.52 -1.88
CA GLU A 44 -8.92 6.57 -1.13
C GLU A 44 -8.24 5.20 -1.19
N VAL A 45 -7.68 4.77 -0.06
CA VAL A 45 -7.01 3.48 0.09
C VAL A 45 -7.59 2.71 1.25
N PHE A 46 -7.56 1.38 1.15
CA PHE A 46 -7.90 0.54 2.29
C PHE A 46 -6.89 0.77 3.41
N ARG A 47 -7.38 0.86 4.65
CA ARG A 47 -6.57 1.19 5.85
C ARG A 47 -5.30 0.33 5.98
N GLY A 48 -5.37 -0.93 5.58
CA GLY A 48 -4.23 -1.86 5.61
C GLY A 48 -3.05 -1.41 4.75
N MET A 49 -3.28 -0.72 3.63
CA MET A 49 -2.21 -0.20 2.76
C MET A 49 -1.41 0.88 3.49
N SER A 50 -2.11 1.84 4.12
CA SER A 50 -1.47 2.92 4.89
C SER A 50 -0.65 2.36 6.06
N VAL A 51 -1.14 1.29 6.72
CA VAL A 51 -0.39 0.60 7.79
C VAL A 51 0.85 -0.11 7.25
N HIS A 52 0.75 -0.81 6.13
CA HIS A 52 1.90 -1.48 5.51
C HIS A 52 3.00 -0.49 5.10
N LEU A 53 2.61 0.61 4.46
CA LEU A 53 3.55 1.67 4.07
C LEU A 53 4.22 2.31 5.29
N LEU A 54 3.45 2.56 6.36
CA LEU A 54 3.98 3.10 7.61
C LEU A 54 4.98 2.14 8.27
N ASN A 55 4.71 0.83 8.26
CA ASN A 55 5.62 -0.17 8.81
C ASN A 55 6.89 -0.30 7.97
N ALA A 56 6.77 -0.33 6.65
CA ALA A 56 7.91 -0.38 5.74
C ALA A 56 8.85 0.84 5.93
N GLN A 57 8.27 2.03 6.10
CA GLN A 57 9.04 3.25 6.38
C GLN A 57 9.79 3.14 7.73
N LYS A 58 9.11 2.66 8.79
CA LYS A 58 9.74 2.45 10.10
C LYS A 58 10.88 1.43 10.06
N GLU A 59 10.73 0.37 9.27
CA GLU A 59 11.78 -0.63 9.07
C GLU A 59 12.98 -0.03 8.33
N TYR A 60 12.73 0.78 7.29
CA TYR A 60 13.77 1.49 6.57
C TYR A 60 14.55 2.45 7.48
N GLU A 61 13.85 3.23 8.30
CA GLU A 61 14.48 4.14 9.27
C GLU A 61 15.31 3.39 10.31
N LYS A 62 14.87 2.22 10.76
CA LYS A 62 15.65 1.38 11.67
C LYS A 62 16.89 0.75 11.04
N ALA A 63 16.83 0.44 9.75
CA ALA A 63 17.95 -0.14 9.01
C ALA A 63 18.99 0.90 8.56
N ALA A 64 18.64 2.19 8.57
CA ALA A 64 19.51 3.30 8.20
C ALA A 64 20.39 3.82 9.35
N PHE A 65 20.22 3.29 10.58
CA PHE A 65 21.04 3.55 11.77
C PHE A 65 21.73 2.27 12.24
#